data_AF-D6RH78-F1
#
_entry.id   AF-D6RH78-F1
#
_cell.length_a   1.000
_cell.length_b   1.000
_cell.length_c   1.000
_cell.angle_alpha   90.00
_cell.angle_beta   90.00
_cell.angle_gamma   90.00
#
_symmetry.space_group_name_H-M   'P 1'
#
loop_
_entity.id
_entity.type
_entity.pdbx_description
1 polymer ?
#
loop_
_entity_poly.entity_id
_entity_poly.type
_entity_poly.pdbx_seq_one_letter_code
_entity_poly.pdbx_strand_id
1 'polypeptide(L)' 'MTERMNTTEIFDGVRFPGFIHTPESLKAACSFQFQDTDILLVTFPKSGCQGLWGKSNL' A
#
# COMPACT_ATOMS: atom_id res chain seq x y z
N MET A 1 20.15 -3.07 -11.56
CA MET A 1 19.40 -2.72 -10.33
C MET A 1 17.91 -2.81 -10.61
N THR A 2 17.40 -3.99 -11.01
CA THR A 2 16.00 -4.11 -11.53
C THR A 2 15.32 -5.41 -11.10
N GLU A 3 16.07 -6.41 -10.64
CA GLU A 3 15.52 -7.74 -10.35
C GLU A 3 14.52 -7.76 -9.18
N ARG A 4 14.65 -6.85 -8.20
CA ARG A 4 13.73 -6.79 -7.05
C ARG A 4 12.35 -6.22 -7.38
N MET A 5 12.21 -5.46 -8.47
CA MET A 5 10.93 -4.82 -8.83
C MET A 5 9.84 -5.83 -9.23
N ASN A 6 10.23 -7.07 -9.53
CA ASN A 6 9.30 -8.13 -9.94
C ASN A 6 9.01 -9.14 -8.82
N THR A 7 9.56 -8.92 -7.62
CA THR A 7 9.28 -9.79 -6.46
C THR A 7 7.86 -9.53 -5.97
N THR A 8 7.08 -10.59 -5.79
CA THR A 8 5.73 -10.54 -5.22
C THR A 8 5.73 -11.30 -3.91
N GLU A 9 5.31 -10.64 -2.83
CA GLU A 9 5.11 -11.28 -1.52
C GLU A 9 3.64 -11.64 -1.35
N ILE A 10 3.36 -12.83 -0.82
CA ILE A 10 2.01 -13.25 -0.49
C ILE A 10 1.84 -13.19 1.02
N PHE A 11 0.91 -12.37 1.48
CA PHE A 11 0.58 -12.23 2.89
C PHE A 11 -0.93 -12.30 3.05
N ASP A 12 -1.39 -13.26 3.86
CA ASP A 12 -2.80 -13.56 4.09
C ASP A 12 -3.63 -13.69 2.78
N GLY A 13 -3.02 -14.33 1.77
CA GLY A 13 -3.63 -14.54 0.45
C GLY A 13 -3.59 -13.31 -0.49
N VAL A 14 -3.12 -12.16 -0.03
CA VAL A 14 -2.98 -10.92 -0.84
C VAL A 14 -1.56 -10.81 -1.39
N ARG A 15 -1.45 -10.39 -2.65
CA ARG A 15 -0.18 -10.18 -3.35
C ARG A 15 0.30 -8.73 -3.20
N PHE A 16 1.48 -8.54 -2.63
CA PHE A 16 2.13 -7.25 -2.45
C PHE A 16 3.42 -7.14 -3.26
N PRO A 17 3.81 -5.94 -3.72
CA PRO A 17 5.14 -5.69 -4.28
C PRO A 17 6.23 -5.94 -3.23
N GLY A 18 7.03 -6.99 -3.41
CA GLY A 18 8.01 -7.48 -2.44
C GLY A 18 9.26 -6.63 -2.27
N PHE A 19 9.46 -5.61 -3.12
CA PHE A 19 10.53 -4.64 -2.94
C PHE A 19 10.13 -3.48 -2.01
N ILE A 20 8.84 -3.30 -1.70
CA ILE A 20 8.33 -2.26 -0.80
C ILE A 20 7.81 -2.88 0.50
N HIS A 21 7.09 -4.00 0.39
CA HIS A 21 6.47 -4.65 1.54
C HIS A 21 7.20 -5.95 1.88
N THR A 22 7.98 -5.92 2.96
CA THR A 22 8.53 -7.15 3.55
C THR A 22 7.53 -7.80 4.51
N PRO A 23 7.63 -9.11 4.79
CA PRO A 23 6.77 -9.77 5.77
C PRO A 23 6.76 -9.11 7.15
N GLU A 24 7.89 -8.56 7.61
CA GLU A 24 8.01 -7.86 8.90
C GLU A 24 7.21 -6.56 8.89
N SER A 25 7.30 -5.79 7.81
CA SER A 25 6.53 -4.54 7.66
C SER A 25 5.02 -4.80 7.62
N LEU A 26 4.58 -5.89 6.96
CA LEU A 26 3.18 -6.29 6.89
C LEU A 26 2.66 -6.76 8.26
N LYS A 27 3.46 -7.52 9.01
CA LYS A 27 3.14 -7.89 10.40
C LYS A 27 3.04 -6.66 11.30
N ALA A 28 3.95 -5.70 11.17
CA ALA A 28 3.90 -4.46 11.94
C ALA A 28 2.63 -3.64 11.61
N ALA A 29 2.23 -3.58 10.34
CA ALA A 29 0.98 -2.94 9.93
C ALA A 29 -0.25 -3.61 10.53
N CYS A 30 -0.26 -4.95 10.67
CA CYS A 30 -1.36 -5.67 11.33
C CYS A 30 -1.44 -5.40 12.84
N SER A 31 -0.30 -5.16 13.48
CA SER A 31 -0.22 -4.87 14.92
C SER A 31 -0.38 -3.37 15.25
N PHE A 32 -0.59 -2.53 14.25
CA PHE A 32 -0.71 -1.08 14.43
C PHE A 32 -1.88 -0.74 15.35
N GLN A 33 -1.60 0.06 16.38
CA GLN A 33 -2.60 0.48 17.38
C GLN A 33 -3.18 1.84 16.98
N PHE A 34 -4.35 1.81 16.34
CA PHE A 34 -5.09 3.02 16.01
C PHE A 34 -5.50 3.77 17.28
N GLN A 35 -5.49 5.10 17.18
CA GLN A 35 -6.00 6.01 18.21
C GLN A 35 -7.36 6.55 17.79
N ASP A 36 -8.17 7.00 18.75
CA ASP A 36 -9.53 7.54 18.51
C ASP A 36 -9.56 8.78 17.62
N THR A 37 -8.41 9.44 17.42
CA THR A 37 -8.27 10.64 16.59
C THR A 37 -7.73 10.35 15.19
N ASP A 38 -7.35 9.10 14.91
CA ASP A 38 -6.83 8.72 13.61
C ASP A 38 -7.94 8.70 12.56
N ILE A 39 -7.64 9.23 11.37
CA ILE A 39 -8.55 9.20 10.22
C ILE A 39 -7.96 8.26 9.18
N LEU A 40 -8.74 7.27 8.76
CA LEU A 40 -8.32 6.26 7.78
C LEU A 40 -8.86 6.59 6.39
N LEU A 41 -7.97 6.60 5.40
CA LEU A 41 -8.33 6.63 3.98
C LEU A 41 -8.09 5.26 3.39
N VAL A 42 -9.19 4.55 3.09
CA VAL A 42 -9.12 3.20 2.51
C VAL A 42 -9.53 3.26 1.04
N THR A 43 -8.64 2.82 0.15
CA THR A 43 -8.89 2.78 -1.29
C THR A 43 -8.33 1.49 -1.91
N PHE A 44 -8.96 1.03 -2.99
CA PHE A 44 -8.42 -0.11 -3.76
C PHE A 44 -7.46 0.40 -4.84
N PRO A 45 -6.30 -0.24 -5.06
CA PRO A 45 -5.37 0.17 -6.12
C PRO A 45 -6.07 0.22 -7.49
N LYS A 46 -5.90 1.33 -8.22
CA LYS A 46 -6.55 1.65 -9.51
C LYS A 46 -8.04 2.05 -9.47
N SER A 47 -8.63 2.32 -8.30
CA SER A 47 -10.00 2.88 -8.18
C SER A 47 -10.10 4.42 -8.33
N GLY A 48 -9.20 5.06 -9.12
CA GLY A 48 -9.38 6.47 -9.56
C GLY A 48 -8.33 7.52 -9.17
N CYS A 49 -7.16 7.17 -8.62
CA CYS A 49 -6.18 8.18 -8.18
C CYS A 49 -5.52 8.97 -9.34
N GLN A 50 -5.41 8.40 -10.55
CA GLN A 50 -4.81 9.12 -11.67
C GLN A 50 -5.68 10.31 -12.15
N GLY A 51 -7.01 10.25 -11.94
CA GLY A 51 -7.93 11.31 -12.33
C GLY A 51 -8.11 12.42 -11.29
N LEU A 52 -7.91 12.14 -10.00
CA LEU A 52 -8.14 13.12 -8.92
C LEU A 52 -6.96 14.08 -8.72
N TRP A 53 -5.72 13.63 -8.96
CA TRP A 53 -4.52 14.48 -8.86
C TRP A 53 -4.19 15.25 -10.15
N GLY A 54 -4.71 14.82 -11.31
CA GLY A 54 -4.41 15.40 -12.63
C GLY A 54 -5.33 16.55 -13.07
N LYS A 55 -6.25 17.02 -12.23
CA LYS A 55 -7.19 18.11 -12.55
C LYS A 55 -6.91 19.43 -11.84
N SER A 56 -5.73 19.57 -11.24
CA SER A 56 -5.23 20.85 -10.71
C SER A 56 -4.22 21.46 -11.70
N ASN A 57 -4.67 21.77 -12.91
CA ASN A 57 -3.96 22.70 -13.78
C ASN A 57 -4.51 24.12 -13.49
N LEU A 58 -3.85 24.80 -12.55
CA LEU A 58 -3.73 26.27 -12.58
C LEU A 58 -2.45 26.60 -13.36
#